data_AF-A0A820RX83-F1
#
_entry.id   AF-A0A820RX83-F1
#
_cell.length_a   1.000
_cell.length_b   1.000
_cell.length_c   1.000
_cell.angle_alpha   90.00
_cell.angle_beta   90.00
_cell.angle_gamma   90.00
#
_symmetry.space_group_name_H-M   'P 1'
#
loop_
_entity.id
_entity.type
_entity.pdbx_description
1 polymer ?
#
loop_
_entity_poly.entity_id
_entity_poly.type
_entity_poly.pdbx_seq_one_letter_code
_entity_poly.pdbx_strand_id
1 'polypeptide(L)'
;WQSEGRDGQVIELSQVSDIRPGKAPTDPKIGADLMSNSLVYGRGNIDERTVTICSGIDFVQISHTNITGADPTTAKAWIEGLRKITHNHKANNICPTTILRKQ
;
A
#
# COMPACT_ATOMS: atom_id res chain seq x y z
N TRP A 1 2.70 -6.45 -6.41
CA TRP A 1 1.57 -7.42 -6.38
C TRP A 1 1.37 -7.97 -7.78
N GLN A 2 0.82 -9.17 -7.90
CA GLN A 2 0.52 -9.78 -9.19
C GLN A 2 -0.98 -10.04 -9.26
N SER A 3 -1.64 -9.46 -10.26
CA SER A 3 -3.04 -9.75 -10.54
C SER A 3 -3.14 -10.94 -11.49
N GLU A 4 -4.19 -11.73 -11.37
CA GLU A 4 -4.40 -12.89 -12.24
C GLU A 4 -4.41 -12.47 -13.72
N GLY A 5 -3.62 -13.16 -14.53
CA GLY A 5 -3.47 -12.87 -15.96
C GLY A 5 -2.72 -11.57 -16.29
N ARG A 6 -2.05 -10.94 -15.32
CA ARG A 6 -1.23 -9.73 -15.54
C ARG A 6 0.18 -9.87 -14.99
N ASP A 7 1.07 -9.04 -15.52
CA ASP A 7 2.42 -8.91 -15.02
C ASP A 7 2.45 -8.37 -13.59
N GLY A 8 3.52 -8.72 -12.86
CA GLY A 8 3.78 -8.21 -11.53
C GLY A 8 3.96 -6.70 -11.55
N GLN A 9 3.21 -6.02 -10.68
CA GLN A 9 3.33 -4.58 -10.44
C GLN A 9 4.17 -4.34 -9.18
N VAL A 10 4.98 -3.29 -9.19
CA VAL A 10 5.87 -2.93 -8.07
C VAL A 10 5.66 -1.47 -7.68
N ILE A 11 5.79 -1.18 -6.39
CA ILE A 11 5.93 0.19 -5.87
C ILE A 11 7.36 0.31 -5.35
N GLU A 12 8.04 1.36 -5.80
CA GLU A 12 9.35 1.71 -5.33
C GLU A 12 9.25 2.36 -3.94
N LEU A 13 9.62 1.62 -2.89
CA LEU A 13 9.49 2.08 -1.50
C LEU A 13 10.34 3.31 -1.19
N SER A 14 11.43 3.56 -1.92
CA SER A 14 12.21 4.80 -1.75
C SER A 14 11.48 6.06 -2.26
N GLN A 15 10.41 5.89 -3.04
CA GLN A 15 9.54 6.97 -3.53
C GLN A 15 8.25 7.09 -2.72
N VAL A 16 8.07 6.28 -1.68
CA VAL A 16 6.89 6.37 -0.82
C VAL A 16 7.11 7.46 0.22
N SER A 17 6.30 8.52 0.15
CA SER A 17 6.38 9.68 1.04
C SER A 17 5.56 9.50 2.31
N ASP A 18 4.43 8.81 2.23
CA ASP A 18 3.55 8.56 3.38
C ASP A 18 2.75 7.28 3.19
N ILE A 19 2.39 6.66 4.31
CA ILE A 19 1.53 5.48 4.39
C ILE A 19 0.56 5.73 5.51
N ARG A 20 -0.74 5.68 5.24
CA ARG A 20 -1.76 6.09 6.20
C ARG A 20 -2.99 5.20 6.14
N PRO A 21 -3.83 5.21 7.19
CA PRO A 21 -5.18 4.69 7.09
C PRO A 21 -5.87 5.34 5.89
N GLY A 22 -6.46 4.50 5.05
CA GLY A 22 -7.17 4.93 3.87
C GLY A 22 -8.64 5.20 4.15
N LYS A 23 -9.38 5.39 3.06
CA LYS A 23 -10.84 5.46 3.08
C LYS A 23 -11.38 4.42 2.12
N ALA A 24 -12.62 4.03 2.31
CA ALA A 24 -13.34 3.17 1.40
C ALA A 24 -13.23 3.68 -0.05
N PRO A 25 -13.21 2.76 -1.04
CA PRO A 25 -13.11 3.15 -2.43
C PRO A 25 -14.18 4.18 -2.81
N THR A 26 -13.75 5.21 -3.54
CA THR A 26 -14.64 6.25 -4.04
C THR A 26 -15.61 5.74 -5.10
N ASP A 27 -15.24 4.65 -5.80
CA ASP A 27 -16.15 3.97 -6.71
C ASP A 27 -17.16 3.13 -5.91
N PRO A 28 -18.46 3.48 -5.98
CA PRO A 28 -19.50 2.80 -5.21
C PRO A 28 -19.68 1.33 -5.61
N LYS A 29 -19.33 0.94 -6.86
CA LYS A 29 -19.42 -0.46 -7.30
C LYS A 29 -18.34 -1.30 -6.62
N ILE A 30 -17.11 -0.76 -6.54
CA ILE A 30 -15.99 -1.43 -5.87
C ILE A 30 -16.29 -1.51 -4.37
N GLY A 31 -16.79 -0.44 -3.77
CA GLY A 31 -17.19 -0.43 -2.36
C GLY A 31 -18.26 -1.47 -2.05
N ALA A 32 -19.32 -1.54 -2.87
CA ALA A 32 -20.39 -2.52 -2.71
C ALA A 32 -19.90 -3.96 -2.87
N ASP A 33 -19.02 -4.23 -3.84
CA ASP A 33 -18.44 -5.55 -4.08
C ASP A 33 -17.57 -6.02 -2.90
N LEU A 34 -16.76 -5.12 -2.35
CA LEU A 34 -15.96 -5.40 -1.15
C LEU A 34 -16.80 -5.69 0.09
N MET A 35 -18.00 -5.10 0.20
CA MET A 35 -18.94 -5.38 1.30
C MET A 35 -19.69 -6.70 1.10
N SER A 36 -20.17 -6.96 -0.12
CA SER A 36 -20.96 -8.15 -0.44
C SER A 36 -20.12 -9.43 -0.40
N ASN A 37 -18.88 -9.37 -0.89
CA ASN A 37 -17.96 -10.50 -0.96
C ASN A 37 -16.99 -10.56 0.24
N SER A 38 -17.52 -10.30 1.44
CA SER A 38 -16.72 -10.25 2.68
C SER A 38 -16.02 -11.57 3.06
N LEU A 39 -16.49 -12.71 2.54
CA LEU A 39 -15.81 -14.01 2.69
C LEU A 39 -14.54 -14.12 1.84
N VAL A 40 -14.48 -13.41 0.72
CA VAL A 40 -13.35 -13.43 -0.22
C VAL A 40 -12.37 -12.31 0.09
N TYR A 41 -12.89 -11.10 0.30
CA TYR A 41 -12.07 -9.90 0.47
C TYR A 41 -11.83 -9.51 1.92
N GLY A 42 -12.54 -10.13 2.87
CA GLY A 42 -12.41 -9.87 4.31
C GLY A 42 -13.62 -9.15 4.91
N ARG A 43 -13.70 -9.18 6.25
CA ARG A 43 -14.87 -8.76 7.03
C ARG A 43 -14.60 -7.50 7.84
N GLY A 44 -15.67 -6.79 8.18
CA GLY A 44 -15.63 -5.60 9.04
C GLY A 44 -15.64 -4.30 8.25
N ASN A 45 -15.34 -3.21 8.94
CA ASN A 45 -15.37 -1.86 8.37
C ASN A 45 -14.29 -1.70 7.29
N ILE A 46 -14.70 -1.30 6.08
CA ILE A 46 -13.79 -1.11 4.94
C ILE A 46 -12.80 0.02 5.21
N ASP A 47 -13.23 1.10 5.87
CA ASP A 47 -12.34 2.22 6.18
C ASP A 47 -11.19 1.78 7.10
N GLU A 48 -11.49 0.98 8.12
CA GLU A 48 -10.51 0.50 9.10
C GLU A 48 -9.51 -0.52 8.55
N ARG A 49 -9.84 -1.15 7.43
CA ARG A 49 -8.98 -2.14 6.77
C ARG A 49 -8.34 -1.61 5.49
N THR A 50 -8.58 -0.35 5.11
CA THR A 50 -7.94 0.25 3.94
C THR A 50 -6.67 0.98 4.31
N VAL A 51 -5.62 0.80 3.50
CA VAL A 51 -4.34 1.49 3.60
C VAL A 51 -4.12 2.30 2.32
N THR A 52 -3.74 3.56 2.47
CA THR A 52 -3.34 4.42 1.35
C THR A 52 -1.83 4.60 1.37
N ILE A 53 -1.18 4.26 0.26
CA ILE A 53 0.23 4.48 -0.01
C ILE A 53 0.35 5.70 -0.92
N CYS A 54 1.02 6.73 -0.42
CA CYS A 54 1.32 7.95 -1.16
C CYS A 54 2.76 7.85 -1.69
N SER A 55 2.92 7.79 -3.01
CA SER A 55 4.22 7.65 -3.65
C SER A 55 4.39 8.66 -4.79
N GLY A 56 5.59 9.20 -4.95
CA GLY A 56 5.90 10.15 -6.01
C GLY A 56 7.40 10.37 -6.13
N ILE A 57 7.83 10.86 -7.29
CA ILE A 57 9.22 11.30 -7.49
C ILE A 57 9.53 12.60 -6.72
N ASP A 58 8.49 13.36 -6.41
CA ASP A 58 8.52 14.58 -5.63
C ASP A 58 7.21 14.73 -4.82
N PHE A 59 7.10 15.82 -4.06
CA PHE A 59 5.92 16.12 -3.23
C PHE A 59 4.78 16.83 -3.99
N VAL A 60 4.89 17.00 -5.31
CA VAL A 60 3.89 17.65 -6.16
C VAL A 60 3.10 16.60 -6.93
N GLN A 61 3.78 15.64 -7.55
CA GLN A 61 3.18 14.55 -8.32
C GLN A 61 3.02 13.29 -7.45
N ILE A 62 1.99 13.30 -6.59
CA ILE A 62 1.70 12.20 -5.67
C ILE A 62 0.68 11.24 -6.28
N SER A 63 1.07 9.98 -6.44
CA SER A 63 0.18 8.86 -6.73
C SER A 63 -0.36 8.25 -5.44
N HIS A 64 -1.65 7.93 -5.43
CA HIS A 64 -2.33 7.29 -4.29
C HIS A 64 -2.72 5.87 -4.67
N THR A 65 -2.08 4.88 -4.04
CA THR A 65 -2.46 3.48 -4.18
C THR A 65 -3.24 3.05 -2.94
N ASN A 66 -4.50 2.65 -3.12
CA ASN A 66 -5.34 2.15 -2.03
C ASN A 66 -5.37 0.62 -2.05
N ILE A 67 -5.12 0.02 -0.89
CA ILE A 67 -5.13 -1.43 -0.69
C ILE A 67 -6.09 -1.73 0.46
N THR A 68 -7.04 -2.64 0.24
CA THR A 68 -7.98 -3.08 1.27
C THR A 68 -7.53 -4.44 1.82
N GLY A 69 -7.24 -4.49 3.11
CA GLY A 69 -6.84 -5.71 3.81
C GLY A 69 -8.03 -6.59 4.22
N ALA A 70 -7.72 -7.82 4.62
CA ALA A 70 -8.73 -8.79 5.07
C ALA A 70 -9.43 -8.34 6.37
N ASP A 71 -8.68 -7.69 7.26
CA ASP A 71 -9.15 -7.24 8.57
C ASP A 71 -8.37 -5.98 9.05
N PRO A 72 -8.89 -5.25 10.04
CA PRO A 72 -8.24 -4.04 10.56
C PRO A 72 -6.86 -4.28 11.19
N THR A 73 -6.62 -5.44 11.78
CA THR A 73 -5.33 -5.77 12.42
C THR A 73 -4.25 -5.91 11.36
N THR A 74 -4.57 -6.61 10.27
CA THR A 74 -3.70 -6.71 9.10
C THR A 74 -3.37 -5.33 8.55
N ALA A 75 -4.37 -4.47 8.30
CA ALA A 75 -4.14 -3.11 7.79
C ALA A 75 -3.21 -2.29 8.70
N LYS A 76 -3.40 -2.37 10.03
CA LYS A 76 -2.53 -1.72 11.01
C LYS A 76 -1.09 -2.25 10.95
N ALA A 77 -0.91 -3.57 10.85
CA ALA A 77 0.41 -4.19 10.71
C ALA A 77 1.12 -3.75 9.43
N TRP A 78 0.40 -3.61 8.31
CA TRP A 78 0.93 -3.08 7.06
C TRP A 78 1.38 -1.62 7.19
N ILE A 79 0.56 -0.76 7.80
CA ILE A 79 0.91 0.65 8.02
C ILE A 79 2.19 0.74 8.86
N GLU A 80 2.25 0.03 9.99
CA GLU A 80 3.39 0.08 10.88
C GLU A 80 4.65 -0.52 10.23
N GLY A 81 4.53 -1.67 9.60
CA GLY A 81 5.64 -2.38 8.96
C GLY A 81 6.23 -1.59 7.80
N LEU A 82 5.40 -1.08 6.90
CA LEU A 82 5.88 -0.31 5.76
C LEU A 82 6.49 1.03 6.20
N ARG A 83 5.90 1.73 7.18
CA ARG A 83 6.48 2.98 7.72
C ARG A 83 7.89 2.79 8.28
N LYS A 84 8.16 1.66 8.94
CA LYS A 84 9.49 1.31 9.44
C LYS A 84 10.52 1.15 8.33
N ILE A 85 10.09 0.74 7.13
CA ILE A 85 10.95 0.55 5.96
C ILE A 85 11.16 1.88 5.23
N THR A 86 10.08 2.62 4.95
CA THR A 86 10.15 3.87 4.15
C THR A 86 10.82 5.02 4.88
N HIS A 87 10.67 5.09 6.21
CA HIS A 87 11.36 6.10 7.04
C HIS A 87 12.71 5.61 7.59
N ASN A 88 13.32 4.61 6.96
CA ASN A 88 14.59 4.05 7.40
C ASN A 88 15.77 4.85 6.81
N HIS A 89 16.39 5.68 7.64
CA HIS A 89 17.57 6.46 7.24
C HIS A 89 18.72 5.60 6.69
N LYS A 90 18.92 4.38 7.21
CA LYS A 90 19.96 3.48 6.70
C LYS A 90 19.61 2.94 5.32
N ALA A 91 18.35 2.59 5.09
CA ALA A 91 17.87 2.15 3.78
C ALA A 91 17.95 3.27 2.73
N ASN A 92 17.78 4.52 3.14
CA ASN A 92 17.89 5.69 2.27
C ASN A 92 19.33 6.12 1.97
N ASN A 93 20.32 5.59 2.71
CA ASN A 93 21.74 5.95 2.57
C ASN A 93 22.61 4.69 2.36
N ILE A 94 22.15 3.79 1.48
CA ILE A 94 22.88 2.57 1.13
C ILE A 94 23.97 2.85 0.08
N CYS A 95 25.05 2.06 0.12
CA CYS A 95 26.14 2.21 -0.84
C CYS A 95 25.72 1.79 -2.26
N PRO A 96 26.41 2.28 -3.31
CA PRO A 96 26.10 1.96 -4.70
C PRO A 96 26.03 0.45 -4.99
N THR A 97 26.93 -0.33 -4.39
CA THR A 97 26.96 -1.81 -4.54
C THR A 97 25.66 -2.46 -4.06
N THR A 98 25.04 -1.93 -2.99
CA THR A 98 23.75 -2.43 -2.49
C THR A 98 22.59 -2.00 -3.38
N ILE A 99 22.64 -0.79 -3.96
CA ILE A 99 21.64 -0.32 -4.92
C ILE A 99 21.59 -1.21 -6.16
N LEU A 100 22.77 -1.64 -6.67
CA LEU A 100 22.86 -2.54 -7.82
C LEU A 100 22.21 -3.91 -7.56
N ARG A 101 22.07 -4.33 -6.30
CA ARG A 101 21.44 -5.60 -5.91
C ARG A 101 19.93 -5.50 -5.74
N LYS A 102 19.34 -4.32 -5.93
CA LYS A 102 17.90 -4.08 -5.73
C LYS A 102 17.03 -4.62 -6.88
N GLN A 103 17.63 -5.03 -8.01
CA GLN A 103 16.94 -5.52 -9.19
C GLN A 103 16.52 -6.99 -9.08
#